data_AF-A0AAE3NQE7-F1
#
_entry.id   AF-A0AAE3NQE7-F1
#
_cell.length_a   1.000
_cell.length_b   1.000
_cell.length_c   1.000
_cell.angle_alpha   90.00
_cell.angle_beta   90.00
_cell.angle_gamma   90.00
#
_symmetry.space_group_name_H-M   'P 1'
#
loop_
_entity.id
_entity.type
_entity.pdbx_description
1 polymer ?
#
loop_
_entity_poly.entity_id
_entity_poly.type
_entity_poly.pdbx_seq_one_letter_code
_entity_poly.pdbx_strand_id
1 'polypeptide(L)' 'MTQLFATRAARDGAVIRRKLRDIERYVGREAFLAELERRGYHAVENAGQLVIFCNREPIRRVL' A
#
# COMPACT_ATOMS: atom_id res chain seq x y z
N MET A 1 9.01 6.67 7.52
CA MET A 1 7.87 5.96 6.89
C MET A 1 6.49 6.46 7.34
N THR A 2 6.38 7.31 8.36
CA THR A 2 5.10 7.70 8.99
C THR A 2 4.22 8.60 8.12
N GLN A 3 4.77 9.50 7.31
CA GLN A 3 3.97 10.45 6.50
C GLN A 3 3.14 9.78 5.39
N LEU A 4 3.60 8.66 4.83
CA LEU A 4 2.93 7.97 3.73
C LEU A 4 1.59 7.35 4.17
N PHE A 5 1.58 6.76 5.37
CA PHE A 5 0.41 6.17 6.02
C PHE A 5 -0.30 7.11 7.01
N ALA A 6 0.16 8.36 7.15
CA ALA A 6 -0.51 9.36 7.98
C ALA A 6 -1.51 10.22 7.20
N THR A 7 -1.67 9.97 5.89
CA THR A 7 -2.71 10.60 5.08
C THR A 7 -4.09 10.17 5.59
N ARG A 8 -5.07 11.09 5.58
CA ARG A 8 -6.44 10.85 6.09
C ARG A 8 -7.07 9.58 5.50
N ALA A 9 -6.85 9.32 4.22
CA ALA A 9 -7.26 8.10 3.54
C ALA A 9 -6.73 6.81 4.21
N ALA A 10 -5.48 6.80 4.66
CA ALA A 10 -4.89 5.64 5.34
C ALA A 10 -5.49 5.36 6.73
N ARG A 11 -6.05 6.41 7.37
CA ARG A 11 -6.65 6.33 8.71
C ARG A 11 -8.10 5.86 8.68
N ASP A 12 -8.82 6.17 7.60
CA ASP A 12 -10.23 5.82 7.45
C ASP A 12 -10.44 4.45 6.78
N GLY A 13 -9.40 3.61 6.68
CA GLY A 13 -9.48 2.29 6.02
C GLY A 13 -9.54 2.34 4.49
N ALA A 14 -9.16 3.46 3.88
CA ALA A 14 -9.30 3.68 2.44
C ALA A 14 -8.20 3.01 1.60
N VAL A 15 -8.35 3.13 0.28
CA VAL A 15 -7.41 2.62 -0.72
C VAL A 15 -6.42 3.71 -1.14
N ILE A 16 -5.13 3.41 -1.10
CA ILE A 16 -4.05 4.29 -1.54
C ILE A 16 -3.47 3.78 -2.86
N ARG A 17 -3.15 4.68 -3.79
CA ARG A 17 -2.45 4.34 -5.04
C ARG A 17 -1.11 5.04 -5.12
N ARG A 18 -0.07 4.30 -5.53
CA ARG A 18 1.31 4.81 -5.68
C ARG A 18 1.99 4.19 -6.89
N LYS A 19 2.88 4.95 -7.52
CA LYS A 19 3.75 4.44 -8.57
C LYS A 19 4.88 3.63 -7.95
N LEU A 20 5.12 2.42 -8.46
CA LEU A 20 6.15 1.53 -7.92
C LEU A 20 7.53 2.18 -7.93
N ARG A 21 7.88 2.85 -9.04
CA ARG A 21 9.14 3.60 -9.18
C ARG A 21 9.36 4.64 -8.08
N ASP A 22 8.29 5.26 -7.56
CA ASP A 22 8.40 6.27 -6.52
C ASP A 22 8.64 5.58 -5.17
N ILE A 23 7.98 4.43 -4.92
CA ILE A 23 8.24 3.60 -3.73
C ILE A 23 9.69 3.15 -3.71
N GLU A 24 10.19 2.61 -4.82
CA GLU A 24 11.57 2.16 -4.96
C GLU A 24 12.57 3.29 -4.72
N ARG A 25 12.32 4.47 -5.31
CA ARG A 25 13.20 5.63 -5.19
C ARG A 25 13.26 6.23 -3.78
N TYR A 26 12.16 6.23 -3.03
CA TYR A 26 12.05 6.97 -1.77
C TYR A 26 12.11 6.10 -0.50
N VAL A 27 11.71 4.82 -0.59
CA VAL A 27 11.59 3.93 0.58
C VAL A 27 12.30 2.59 0.36
N GLY A 28 12.36 2.12 -0.89
CA GLY A 28 12.77 0.76 -1.22
C GLY A 28 11.57 -0.20 -1.13
N ARG A 29 11.48 -1.11 -2.11
CA ARG A 29 10.34 -2.04 -2.24
C ARG A 29 10.20 -2.96 -1.04
N GLU A 30 11.29 -3.59 -0.61
CA GLU A 30 11.28 -4.55 0.50
C GLU A 30 10.83 -3.91 1.82
N ALA A 31 11.43 -2.77 2.18
CA ALA A 31 11.05 -2.04 3.39
C ALA A 31 9.58 -1.60 3.36
N PHE A 32 9.07 -1.24 2.19
CA PHE A 32 7.67 -0.89 2.02
C PHE A 32 6.74 -2.09 2.22
N LEU A 33 7.04 -3.24 1.61
CA LEU A 33 6.25 -4.46 1.75
C LEU A 33 6.25 -4.99 3.19
N ALA A 34 7.40 -4.98 3.86
CA ALA A 34 7.51 -5.37 5.26
C ALA A 34 6.60 -4.53 6.17
N GLU A 35 6.43 -3.24 5.88
CA GLU A 35 5.52 -2.38 6.65
C GLU A 35 4.05 -2.65 6.35
N LEU A 36 3.71 -3.03 5.11
CA LEU A 36 2.35 -3.48 4.80
C LEU A 36 2.01 -4.74 5.57
N GLU A 37 2.91 -5.73 5.57
CA GLU A 37 2.77 -6.97 6.33
C GLU A 37 2.63 -6.69 7.84
N ARG A 38 3.50 -5.84 8.40
CA ARG A 38 3.45 -5.45 9.81
C ARG A 38 2.11 -4.81 10.21
N ARG A 39 1.45 -4.09 9.30
CA ARG A 39 0.13 -3.46 9.51
C ARG A 39 -1.04 -4.41 9.24
N GLY A 40 -0.79 -5.53 8.58
CA GLY A 40 -1.81 -6.45 8.07
C GLY A 40 -2.55 -5.87 6.87
N TYR A 41 -1.90 -4.99 6.10
CA TYR A 41 -2.46 -4.39 4.90
C TYR A 41 -2.17 -5.25 3.67
N HIS A 42 -3.07 -5.21 2.70
CA HIS A 42 -2.88 -5.87 1.43
C HIS A 42 -2.55 -4.86 0.34
N ALA A 43 -1.77 -5.28 -0.66
CA ALA A 43 -1.55 -4.47 -1.86
C ALA A 43 -1.54 -5.34 -3.12
N VAL A 44 -1.99 -4.75 -4.23
CA VAL A 44 -1.92 -5.35 -5.56
C VAL A 44 -1.12 -4.46 -6.49
N GLU A 45 -0.33 -5.07 -7.35
CA GLU A 45 0.44 -4.39 -8.39
C GLU A 45 -0.25 -4.55 -9.74
N ASN A 46 -0.41 -3.45 -10.49
CA ASN A 46 -0.90 -3.47 -11.86
C ASN A 46 -0.32 -2.27 -12.63
N ALA A 47 0.24 -2.51 -13.82
CA ALA A 47 0.80 -1.46 -14.70
C ALA A 47 1.78 -0.51 -13.97
N GLY A 48 2.66 -1.05 -13.12
CA GLY A 48 3.62 -0.28 -12.33
C GLY A 48 2.98 0.63 -11.26
N GLN A 49 1.69 0.45 -10.97
CA GLN A 49 0.99 1.04 -9.83
C GLN A 49 0.84 -0.01 -8.74
N LEU A 50 1.04 0.41 -7.50
CA LEU A 50 0.67 -0.32 -6.31
C LEU A 50 -0.63 0.27 -5.75
N VAL A 51 -1.64 -0.57 -5.57
CA VAL A 51 -2.90 -0.24 -4.91
C VAL A 51 -2.89 -0.91 -3.54
N ILE A 52 -2.91 -0.12 -2.48
CA ILE A 52 -2.79 -0.56 -1.09
C ILE A 52 -4.14 -0.39 -0.40
N PHE A 53 -4.63 -1.45 0.23
CA PHE A 53 -5.83 -1.48 1.04
C PHE A 53 -5.43 -1.32 2.50
N CYS A 54 -5.74 -0.16 3.10
CA CYS A 54 -5.35 0.15 4.48
C CYS A 54 -6.30 -0.46 5.52
N ASN A 55 -6.64 -1.73 5.34
CA ASN A 55 -7.44 -2.54 6.25
C ASN A 55 -6.95 -4.01 6.19
N ARG A 56 -7.57 -4.88 6.97
CA ARG A 56 -7.22 -6.31 7.08
C ARG A 56 -8.20 -7.22 6.33
N GLU A 57 -9.08 -6.64 5.52
CA GLU A 57 -10.08 -7.41 4.77
C GLU A 57 -9.41 -8.11 3.58
N PRO A 58 -9.81 -9.36 3.26
CA PRO A 58 -9.22 -10.09 2.16
C PRO A 58 -9.55 -9.43 0.82
N ILE A 59 -8.58 -9.43 -0.10
CA ILE A 59 -8.81 -9.00 -1.48
C ILE A 59 -9.55 -10.08 -2.25
N ARG A 60 -10.70 -9.72 -2.85
CA ARG A 60 -11.45 -10.59 -3.76
C ARG A 60 -11.44 -10.00 -5.17
N ARG A 61 -10.96 -10.75 -6.15
CA ARG A 61 -11.07 -10.40 -7.57
C ARG A 61 -12.48 -10.76 -8.04
N VAL A 62 -13.21 -9.79 -8.60
CA VAL A 62 -14.62 -9.98 -8.99
C VAL A 62 -14.74 -10.60 -10.39
N LEU A 63 -13.72 -10.40 -11.25
CA LEU A 63 -13.60 -10.93 -12.62
C LEU A 63 -12.19 -11.48 -12.85
#